data_AF-A0A068SC52-F1
#
_entry.id   AF-A0A068SC52-F1
#
_cell.length_a   1.000
_cell.length_b   1.000
_cell.length_c   1.000
_cell.angle_alpha   90.00
_cell.angle_beta   90.00
_cell.angle_gamma   90.00
#
_symmetry.space_group_name_H-M   'P 1'
#
loop_
_entity.id
_entity.type
_entity.pdbx_description
1 polymer ?
#
loop_
_entity_poly.entity_id
_entity_poly.type
_entity_poly.pdbx_seq_one_letter_code
_entity_poly.pdbx_strand_id
1 'polypeptide(L)'
;MTRSIWHSCNLSKLPASSKKYAKLVHDSTTQLHQSLEPVLSALNLRAIGLSKCANYDAALHDAQLMQQLSPSSALGYIREADIYSEQGKQRQVIDICSKGMSRVDTMDTHYATLQRAKMDAEERQNTRIDFVSQLPLDIVTATLIPFFMDRLPLLSDVPYPYVEVSKLWRGRIVQCFGGLRFSVGYHEEYDVKFLSQVVQFSQDVKELFIHQYDHERTWLGDLLRDNDFCSLRQLSMGQYMNDNVDHFVSSLGAISSTLIDLDIDVEIGRILPIDQIVLTCPNLVSLNLPQSRVADRKSTRLSPHDNMAQFEKVDH
;
A
#
# COMPACT_ATOMS: atom_id res chain seq x y z
N MET A 1 -5.00 11.31 54.91
CA MET A 1 -4.14 12.02 55.89
C MET A 1 -2.70 11.92 55.43
N THR A 2 -2.17 12.98 54.83
CA THR A 2 -0.74 13.15 54.52
C THR A 2 -0.45 14.64 54.63
N ARG A 3 0.33 14.99 55.66
CA ARG A 3 0.67 16.38 56.01
C ARG A 3 1.66 16.93 54.99
N SER A 4 1.33 18.09 54.44
CA SER A 4 2.24 18.96 53.69
C SER A 4 3.34 19.49 54.63
N ILE A 5 4.59 19.16 54.34
CA ILE A 5 5.78 19.73 55.00
C ILE A 5 6.30 20.84 54.08
N TRP A 6 5.63 21.98 54.08
CA TRP A 6 6.16 23.23 53.53
C TRP A 6 6.02 24.32 54.60
N HIS A 7 6.78 24.15 55.68
CA HIS A 7 7.00 25.21 56.65
C HIS A 7 8.07 26.18 56.11
N SER A 8 7.60 27.34 55.65
CA SER A 8 8.18 28.66 55.85
C SER A 8 9.71 28.75 56.03
N CYS A 9 10.46 28.82 54.93
CA CYS A 9 11.74 29.52 54.92
C CYS A 9 11.50 31.00 54.61
N ASN A 10 11.49 31.83 55.65
CA ASN A 10 11.72 33.27 55.52
C ASN A 10 13.13 33.45 54.92
N LEU A 11 13.22 33.59 53.60
CA LEU A 11 14.45 34.02 52.94
C LEU A 11 14.71 35.48 53.35
N SER A 12 15.67 35.65 54.25
CA SER A 12 16.40 36.90 54.40
C SER A 12 16.91 37.34 53.02
N LYS A 13 16.29 38.39 52.46
CA LYS A 13 16.75 39.11 51.27
C LYS A 13 18.09 39.78 51.58
N LEU A 14 19.17 39.01 51.48
CA LEU A 14 20.50 39.56 51.26
C LEU A 14 20.61 39.88 49.77
N PRO A 15 21.02 41.10 49.37
CA PRO A 15 21.37 41.40 48.00
C PRO A 15 22.69 40.70 47.69
N ALA A 16 22.58 39.41 47.36
CA ALA A 16 23.52 38.68 46.55
C ALA A 16 24.02 39.61 45.42
N SER A 17 25.29 40.01 45.44
CA SER A 17 25.80 40.89 44.38
C SER A 17 25.61 40.19 43.04
N SER A 18 24.75 40.76 42.19
CA SER A 18 24.29 40.16 40.93
C SER A 18 25.46 39.59 40.10
N LYS A 19 26.62 40.25 40.14
CA LYS A 19 27.84 39.84 39.44
C LYS A 19 28.45 38.52 39.92
N LYS A 20 28.44 38.22 41.23
CA LYS A 20 29.01 36.96 41.77
C LYS A 20 28.16 35.75 41.40
N TYR A 21 26.84 35.90 41.47
CA TYR A 21 25.90 34.84 41.12
C TYR A 21 25.80 34.65 39.60
N ALA A 22 25.86 35.74 38.82
CA ALA A 22 25.97 35.64 37.37
C ALA A 22 27.24 34.87 36.93
N LYS A 23 28.38 35.15 37.56
CA LYS A 23 29.61 34.39 37.31
C LYS A 23 29.48 32.92 37.71
N LEU A 24 28.92 32.64 38.90
CA LEU A 24 28.72 31.25 39.35
C LEU A 24 27.81 30.45 38.39
N VAL A 25 26.72 31.06 37.92
CA VAL A 25 25.81 30.45 36.94
C VAL A 25 26.51 30.22 35.60
N HIS A 26 27.32 31.18 35.14
CA HIS A 26 28.11 31.00 33.92
C HIS A 26 29.11 29.86 34.06
N ASP A 27 29.94 29.88 35.11
CA ASP A 27 30.97 28.87 35.35
C ASP A 27 30.36 27.46 35.49
N SER A 28 29.24 27.32 36.22
CA SER A 28 28.55 26.04 36.37
C SER A 28 27.89 25.55 35.08
N THR A 29 27.32 26.46 34.27
CA THR A 29 26.75 26.14 32.96
C THR A 29 27.84 25.65 31.99
N THR A 30 29.00 26.32 31.99
CA THR A 30 30.17 25.91 31.20
C THR A 30 30.68 24.54 31.63
N GLN A 31 30.79 24.28 32.93
CA GLN A 31 31.23 22.98 33.45
C GLN A 31 30.27 21.84 33.08
N LEU A 32 28.96 22.08 33.12
CA LEU A 32 27.95 21.11 32.69
C LEU A 32 28.08 20.80 31.19
N HIS A 33 28.25 21.81 30.34
CA HIS A 33 28.46 21.61 28.91
C HIS A 33 29.73 20.79 28.64
N GLN A 34 30.85 21.14 29.28
CA GLN A 34 32.12 20.41 29.14
C GLN A 34 32.00 18.94 29.57
N SER A 35 31.16 18.65 30.57
CA SER A 35 30.92 17.29 31.05
C SER A 35 30.05 16.47 30.08
N LEU A 36 29.24 17.13 29.26
CA LEU A 36 28.32 16.50 28.31
C LEU A 36 28.99 16.14 26.97
N GLU A 37 30.00 16.92 26.55
CA GLU A 37 30.72 16.72 25.28
C GLU A 37 31.25 15.28 25.07
N PRO A 38 31.91 14.63 26.04
CA PRO A 38 32.37 13.24 25.87
C PRO A 38 31.22 12.25 25.64
N VAL A 39 30.06 12.48 26.27
CA VAL A 39 28.87 11.63 26.12
C VAL A 39 28.29 11.78 24.72
N LEU A 40 28.12 13.02 24.24
CA LEU A 40 27.63 13.29 22.89
C LEU A 40 28.57 12.73 21.81
N SER A 41 29.88 12.85 22.01
CA SER A 41 30.89 12.29 21.12
C SER A 41 30.83 10.76 21.06
N ALA A 42 30.72 10.09 22.22
CA ALA A 42 30.59 8.64 22.28
C ALA A 42 29.30 8.13 21.61
N LEU A 43 28.17 8.80 21.85
CA LEU A 43 26.89 8.49 21.19
C LEU A 43 26.98 8.69 19.68
N ASN A 44 27.59 9.79 19.22
CA ASN A 44 27.77 10.06 17.80
C ASN A 44 28.59 8.95 17.11
N LEU A 45 29.73 8.55 17.71
CA LEU A 45 30.56 7.47 17.20
C LEU A 45 29.84 6.12 17.18
N ARG A 46 29.09 5.82 18.25
CA ARG A 46 28.30 4.59 18.32
C ARG A 46 27.19 4.57 17.27
N ALA A 47 26.47 5.68 17.08
CA ALA A 47 25.45 5.82 16.05
C ALA A 47 26.03 5.60 14.64
N ILE A 48 27.21 6.15 14.34
CA ILE A 48 27.93 5.89 13.07
C ILE A 48 28.23 4.40 12.92
N GLY A 49 28.83 3.77 13.95
CA GLY A 49 29.16 2.34 13.90
C GLY A 49 27.93 1.46 13.67
N LEU A 50 26.84 1.75 14.39
CA LEU A 50 25.57 1.04 14.25
C LEU A 50 24.96 1.21 12.86
N SER A 51 24.98 2.43 12.29
CA SER A 51 24.44 2.67 10.95
C SER A 51 25.25 1.93 9.87
N LYS A 52 26.58 1.87 10.00
CA LYS A 52 27.44 1.06 9.10
C LYS A 52 27.19 -0.44 9.21
N CYS A 53 26.68 -0.91 10.35
CA CYS A 53 26.22 -2.29 10.53
C CYS A 53 24.73 -2.50 10.15
N ALA A 54 24.09 -1.51 9.50
CA ALA A 54 22.66 -1.50 9.17
C ALA A 54 21.73 -1.68 10.39
N ASN A 55 22.23 -1.43 11.62
CA ASN A 55 21.43 -1.41 12.84
C ASN A 55 20.83 -0.02 13.05
N TYR A 56 19.93 0.36 12.14
CA TYR A 56 19.40 1.71 12.05
C TYR A 56 18.56 2.12 13.26
N ASP A 57 17.80 1.20 13.86
CA ASP A 57 16.96 1.51 15.02
C ASP A 57 17.80 1.92 16.24
N ALA A 58 18.87 1.18 16.53
CA ALA A 58 19.78 1.52 17.62
C ALA A 58 20.56 2.83 17.31
N ALA A 59 20.96 3.05 16.06
CA ALA A 59 21.61 4.30 15.64
C ALA A 59 20.68 5.51 15.80
N LEU A 60 19.41 5.38 15.41
CA LEU A 60 18.39 6.43 15.56
C LEU A 60 18.13 6.73 17.03
N HIS A 61 18.07 5.70 17.88
CA HIS A 61 17.93 5.89 19.32
C HIS A 61 19.07 6.73 19.91
N ASP A 62 20.31 6.48 19.49
CA ASP A 62 21.47 7.28 19.91
C ASP A 62 21.38 8.73 19.45
N ALA A 63 20.99 8.96 18.19
CA ALA A 63 20.80 10.31 17.64
C ALA A 63 19.69 11.09 18.38
N GLN A 64 18.59 10.40 18.74
CA GLN A 64 17.50 10.97 19.52
C GLN A 64 17.93 11.30 20.95
N LEU A 65 18.72 10.42 21.58
CA LEU A 65 19.29 10.70 22.90
C LEU A 65 20.21 11.93 22.86
N MET A 66 21.02 12.09 21.81
CA MET A 66 21.82 13.31 21.62
C MET A 66 20.94 14.57 21.53
N GLN A 67 19.80 14.52 20.82
CA GLN A 67 18.84 15.64 20.77
C GLN A 67 18.19 15.93 22.13
N GLN A 68 17.94 14.91 22.95
CA GLN A 68 17.39 15.10 24.29
C GLN A 68 18.40 15.73 25.24
N LEU A 69 19.65 15.29 25.16
CA LEU A 69 20.75 15.80 25.98
C LEU A 69 21.17 17.21 25.60
N SER A 70 21.15 17.55 24.30
CA SER A 70 21.53 18.86 23.78
C SER A 70 20.60 19.32 22.66
N PRO A 71 19.38 19.79 22.98
CA PRO A 71 18.35 20.11 21.98
C PRO A 71 18.67 21.32 21.10
N SER A 72 19.58 22.19 21.55
CA SER A 72 20.06 23.36 20.81
C SER A 72 21.31 23.08 19.97
N SER A 73 21.90 21.89 20.08
CA SER A 73 23.03 21.48 19.24
C SER A 73 22.54 20.83 17.95
N ALA A 74 23.15 21.18 16.82
CA ALA A 74 22.84 20.56 15.53
C ALA A 74 23.25 19.08 15.43
N LEU A 75 24.20 18.62 16.26
CA LEU A 75 24.87 17.33 16.08
C LEU A 75 23.90 16.14 16.09
N GLY A 76 22.96 16.09 17.03
CA GLY A 76 21.97 15.00 17.14
C GLY A 76 20.99 14.96 15.95
N TYR A 77 20.59 16.13 15.44
CA TYR A 77 19.72 16.22 14.27
C TYR A 77 20.45 15.82 12.98
N ILE A 78 21.71 16.23 12.83
CA ILE A 78 22.55 15.82 11.69
C ILE A 78 22.75 14.32 11.69
N ARG A 79 23.04 13.71 12.85
CA ARG A 79 23.22 12.27 12.94
C ARG A 79 21.95 11.52 12.55
N GLU A 80 20.79 11.95 13.01
CA GLU A 80 19.51 11.35 12.61
C GLU A 80 19.24 11.54 11.11
N ALA A 81 19.53 12.73 10.56
CA ALA A 81 19.45 13.01 9.13
C ALA A 81 20.35 12.10 8.29
N ASP A 82 21.61 11.93 8.68
CA ASP A 82 22.57 11.02 8.01
C ASP A 82 22.03 9.58 7.99
N ILE A 83 21.49 9.10 9.12
CA ILE A 83 20.96 7.74 9.24
C ILE A 83 19.73 7.54 8.33
N TYR A 84 18.83 8.51 8.23
CA TYR A 84 17.72 8.44 7.27
C TYR A 84 18.20 8.54 5.82
N SER A 85 19.22 9.34 5.55
CA SER A 85 19.81 9.48 4.23
C SER A 85 20.42 8.17 3.75
N GLU A 86 21.12 7.43 4.62
CA GLU A 86 21.66 6.09 4.36
C GLU A 86 20.56 5.06 4.00
N GLN A 87 19.34 5.25 4.51
CA GLN A 87 18.17 4.41 4.19
C GLN A 87 17.40 4.87 2.94
N GLY A 88 17.83 5.94 2.27
CA GLY A 88 17.09 6.55 1.16
C GLY A 88 15.81 7.27 1.57
N LYS A 89 15.60 7.50 2.88
CA LYS A 89 14.38 8.09 3.46
C LYS A 89 14.41 9.63 3.39
N GLN A 90 14.42 10.18 2.17
CA GLN A 90 14.63 11.62 1.94
C GLN A 90 13.61 12.52 2.65
N ARG A 91 12.34 12.09 2.75
CA ARG A 91 11.31 12.87 3.45
C ARG A 91 11.64 13.05 4.93
N GLN A 92 12.05 11.97 5.58
CA GLN A 92 12.45 11.99 6.99
C GLN A 92 13.70 12.86 7.21
N VAL A 93 14.64 12.87 6.26
CA VAL A 93 15.79 13.81 6.28
C VAL A 93 15.30 15.27 6.27
N ILE A 94 14.38 15.62 5.38
CA ILE A 94 13.82 16.98 5.28
C ILE A 94 13.11 17.37 6.58
N ASP A 95 12.30 16.46 7.13
CA ASP A 95 11.53 16.69 8.35
C ASP A 95 12.45 16.90 9.56
N ILE A 96 13.47 16.05 9.74
CA ILE A 96 14.39 16.16 10.88
C ILE A 96 15.30 17.38 10.76
N CYS A 97 15.78 17.72 9.56
CA CYS A 97 16.57 18.93 9.34
C CYS A 97 15.73 20.18 9.60
N SER A 98 14.46 20.19 9.18
CA SER A 98 13.54 21.31 9.47
C SER A 98 13.28 21.45 10.97
N LYS A 99 13.08 20.33 11.68
CA LYS A 99 12.97 20.31 13.15
C LYS A 99 14.24 20.87 13.80
N GLY A 100 15.42 20.41 13.38
CA GLY A 100 16.71 20.91 13.87
C GLY A 100 16.88 22.41 13.66
N MET A 101 16.61 22.91 12.44
CA MET A 101 16.70 24.34 12.11
C MET A 101 15.76 25.22 12.96
N SER A 102 14.66 24.68 13.48
CA SER A 102 13.74 25.42 14.37
C SER A 102 14.19 25.47 15.84
N ARG A 103 15.18 24.66 16.24
CA ARG A 103 15.61 24.47 17.64
C ARG A 103 17.06 24.85 17.90
N VAL A 104 17.91 24.70 16.89
CA VAL A 104 19.35 24.94 16.97
C VAL A 104 19.65 26.42 16.82
N ASP A 105 20.66 26.90 17.55
CA ASP A 105 21.16 28.28 17.37
C ASP A 105 21.74 28.44 15.96
N THR A 106 21.35 29.50 15.26
CA THR A 106 21.92 29.87 13.95
C THR A 106 23.44 30.08 13.97
N MET A 107 24.03 30.33 15.14
CA MET A 107 25.48 30.46 15.35
C MET A 107 26.18 29.12 15.65
N ASP A 108 25.45 28.01 15.77
CA ASP A 108 26.04 26.68 15.92
C ASP A 108 26.91 26.36 14.69
N THR A 109 28.13 25.86 14.94
CA THR A 109 29.12 25.56 13.90
C THR A 109 28.63 24.56 12.85
N HIS A 110 27.60 23.78 13.17
CA HIS A 110 27.03 22.77 12.30
C HIS A 110 25.66 23.17 11.72
N TYR A 111 25.15 24.38 11.98
CA TYR A 111 23.88 24.85 11.41
C TYR A 111 23.86 24.80 9.88
N ALA A 112 24.95 25.21 9.23
CA ALA A 112 25.10 25.15 7.77
C ALA A 112 25.06 23.70 7.22
N THR A 113 25.50 22.72 8.01
CA THR A 113 25.42 21.30 7.63
C THR A 113 23.97 20.81 7.63
N LEU A 114 23.13 21.25 8.57
CA LEU A 114 21.69 20.95 8.57
C LEU A 114 20.99 21.53 7.32
N GLN A 115 21.32 22.78 6.97
CA GLN A 115 20.76 23.42 5.78
C GLN A 115 21.12 22.66 4.50
N ARG A 116 22.40 22.28 4.36
CA ARG A 116 22.87 21.52 3.20
C ARG A 116 22.21 20.14 3.13
N ALA A 117 22.16 19.41 4.25
CA ALA A 117 21.52 18.10 4.30
C ALA A 117 20.03 18.16 3.87
N LYS A 118 19.31 19.22 4.27
CA LYS A 118 17.94 19.46 3.82
C LYS A 118 17.86 19.70 2.31
N MET A 119 18.67 20.62 1.79
CA MET A 119 18.70 20.94 0.36
C MET A 119 19.01 19.71 -0.50
N ASP A 120 20.04 18.94 -0.11
CA ASP A 120 20.43 17.71 -0.81
C ASP A 120 19.30 16.67 -0.79
N ALA A 121 18.56 16.57 0.33
CA ALA A 121 17.42 15.67 0.44
C ALA A 121 16.22 16.13 -0.40
N GLU A 122 15.96 17.43 -0.49
CA GLU A 122 14.93 18.01 -1.38
C GLU A 122 15.26 17.74 -2.85
N GLU A 123 16.52 17.91 -3.26
CA GLU A 123 16.97 17.58 -4.61
C GLU A 123 16.83 16.08 -4.92
N ARG A 124 17.29 15.21 -4.01
CA ARG A 124 17.16 13.76 -4.17
C ARG A 124 15.71 13.29 -4.18
N GLN A 125 14.85 13.88 -3.35
CA GLN A 125 13.41 13.56 -3.34
C GLN A 125 12.75 13.89 -4.69
N ASN A 126 13.23 14.93 -5.37
CA ASN A 126 12.75 15.32 -6.70
C ASN A 126 13.38 14.49 -7.83
N THR A 127 14.45 13.74 -7.54
CA THR A 127 15.11 12.88 -8.52
C THR A 127 14.33 11.59 -8.68
N ARG A 128 13.72 11.39 -9.85
CA ARG A 128 13.07 10.13 -10.21
C ARG A 128 14.08 9.21 -10.89
N ILE A 129 14.47 8.13 -10.23
CA ILE A 129 15.31 7.08 -10.81
C ILE A 129 14.39 5.99 -11.38
N ASP A 130 14.27 5.91 -12.70
CA ASP A 130 13.61 4.77 -13.36
C ASP A 130 14.60 3.61 -13.50
N PHE A 131 14.92 2.95 -12.38
CA PHE A 131 15.82 1.80 -12.39
C PHE A 131 15.24 0.64 -13.19
N VAL A 132 13.91 0.50 -13.23
CA VAL A 132 13.20 -0.55 -13.98
C VAL A 132 13.55 -0.47 -15.46
N SER A 133 13.60 0.74 -16.03
CA SER A 133 13.98 0.95 -17.43
C SER A 133 15.41 0.50 -17.78
N GLN A 134 16.30 0.46 -16.78
CA GLN A 134 17.72 0.16 -16.95
C GLN A 134 18.03 -1.32 -16.74
N LEU A 135 17.09 -2.08 -16.18
CA LEU A 135 17.27 -3.50 -15.94
C LEU A 135 17.00 -4.32 -17.22
N PRO A 136 17.77 -5.39 -17.46
CA PRO A 136 17.45 -6.38 -18.48
C PRO A 136 16.02 -6.91 -18.31
N LEU A 137 15.28 -7.01 -19.42
CA LEU A 137 13.88 -7.41 -19.43
C LEU A 137 13.67 -8.78 -18.79
N ASP A 138 14.55 -9.73 -19.09
CA ASP A 138 14.55 -11.08 -18.55
C ASP A 138 14.67 -11.09 -17.01
N ILE A 139 15.55 -10.28 -16.44
CA ILE A 139 15.68 -10.15 -14.97
C ILE A 139 14.39 -9.59 -14.37
N VAL A 140 13.79 -8.59 -15.03
CA VAL A 140 12.54 -7.96 -14.56
C VAL A 140 11.38 -8.95 -14.55
N THR A 141 11.13 -9.66 -15.66
CA THR A 141 9.95 -10.53 -15.81
C THR A 141 10.14 -11.92 -15.21
N ALA A 142 11.35 -12.49 -15.24
CA ALA A 142 11.57 -13.84 -14.72
C ALA A 142 11.86 -13.86 -13.22
N THR A 143 12.42 -12.77 -12.66
CA THR A 143 12.89 -12.74 -11.27
C THR A 143 12.16 -11.70 -10.43
N LEU A 144 12.20 -10.43 -10.81
CA LEU A 144 11.70 -9.36 -9.92
C LEU A 144 10.18 -9.36 -9.79
N ILE A 145 9.44 -9.35 -10.91
CA ILE A 145 7.98 -9.32 -10.87
C ILE A 145 7.41 -10.52 -10.11
N PRO A 146 7.83 -11.78 -10.38
CA PRO A 146 7.36 -12.93 -9.61
C PRO A 146 7.75 -12.91 -8.14
N PHE A 147 8.85 -12.23 -7.78
CA PHE A 147 9.28 -12.10 -6.40
C PHE A 147 8.40 -11.11 -5.60
N PHE A 148 7.92 -10.04 -6.22
CA PHE A 148 7.06 -9.04 -5.56
C PHE A 148 5.57 -9.36 -5.66
N MET A 149 5.16 -10.06 -6.72
CA MET A 149 3.77 -10.37 -6.99
C MET A 149 3.56 -11.86 -6.88
N ASP A 150 2.94 -12.27 -5.78
CA ASP A 150 2.35 -13.59 -5.72
C ASP A 150 1.32 -13.74 -6.85
N ARG A 151 1.11 -14.95 -7.34
CA ARG A 151 0.14 -15.23 -8.42
C ARG A 151 -1.33 -15.03 -7.99
N LEU A 152 -1.56 -14.35 -6.88
CA LEU A 152 -2.88 -14.06 -6.34
C LEU A 152 -3.51 -12.84 -7.04
N PRO A 153 -4.84 -12.78 -7.12
CA PRO A 153 -5.53 -11.58 -7.59
C PRO A 153 -5.28 -10.38 -6.67
N LEU A 154 -5.26 -9.19 -7.28
CA LEU A 154 -5.24 -7.90 -6.58
C LEU A 154 -6.61 -7.64 -5.97
N LEU A 155 -6.66 -7.25 -4.70
CA LEU A 155 -7.90 -6.84 -4.04
C LEU A 155 -8.29 -5.43 -4.47
N SER A 156 -9.55 -5.22 -4.84
CA SER A 156 -10.00 -3.92 -5.36
C SER A 156 -9.94 -2.79 -4.33
N ASP A 157 -10.00 -3.12 -3.04
CA ASP A 157 -10.03 -2.19 -1.90
C ASP A 157 -8.66 -1.87 -1.30
N VAL A 158 -7.61 -2.59 -1.71
CA VAL A 158 -6.24 -2.38 -1.23
C VAL A 158 -5.44 -1.66 -2.32
N PRO A 159 -4.85 -0.48 -2.05
CA PRO A 159 -3.93 0.13 -2.99
C PRO A 159 -2.67 -0.73 -3.08
N TYR A 160 -2.16 -0.92 -4.31
CA TYR A 160 -0.91 -1.63 -4.56
C TYR A 160 0.16 -0.66 -5.08
N PRO A 161 0.93 0.00 -4.19
CA PRO A 161 1.89 1.03 -4.59
C PRO A 161 2.90 0.56 -5.63
N TYR A 162 3.21 -0.74 -5.64
CA TYR A 162 4.15 -1.29 -6.63
C TYR A 162 3.58 -1.28 -8.05
N VAL A 163 2.27 -1.32 -8.29
CA VAL A 163 1.69 -1.21 -9.64
C VAL A 163 1.74 0.24 -10.15
N GLU A 164 1.87 1.20 -9.24
CA GLU A 164 1.85 2.64 -9.52
C GLU A 164 3.24 3.28 -9.67
N VAL A 165 4.32 2.51 -9.52
CA VAL A 165 5.71 3.00 -9.57
C VAL A 165 5.99 3.77 -10.86
N SER A 166 5.69 3.17 -12.01
CA SER A 166 5.81 3.83 -13.31
C SER A 166 4.95 3.11 -14.35
N LYS A 167 4.57 3.82 -15.42
CA LYS A 167 3.83 3.21 -16.55
C LYS A 167 4.62 2.07 -17.20
N LEU A 168 5.94 2.19 -17.28
CA LEU A 168 6.80 1.15 -17.83
C LEU A 168 6.81 -0.10 -16.95
N TRP A 169 6.98 0.07 -15.64
CA TRP A 169 6.93 -1.04 -14.68
C TRP A 169 5.59 -1.77 -14.71
N ARG A 170 4.48 -1.01 -14.72
CA ARG A 170 3.14 -1.58 -14.88
C ARG A 170 3.01 -2.37 -16.19
N GLY A 171 3.50 -1.81 -17.31
CA GLY A 171 3.52 -2.51 -18.60
C GLY A 171 4.31 -3.83 -18.54
N ARG A 172 5.43 -3.87 -17.81
CA ARG A 172 6.20 -5.11 -17.59
C ARG A 172 5.42 -6.13 -16.76
N ILE A 173 4.72 -5.70 -15.71
CA ILE A 173 3.83 -6.56 -14.91
C ILE A 173 2.75 -7.17 -15.80
N VAL A 174 2.04 -6.33 -16.55
CA VAL A 174 0.98 -6.73 -17.48
C VAL A 174 1.53 -7.73 -18.50
N GLN A 175 2.69 -7.45 -19.09
CA GLN A 175 3.34 -8.36 -20.03
C GLN A 175 3.70 -9.71 -19.39
N CYS A 176 4.16 -9.71 -18.14
CA CYS A 176 4.57 -10.92 -17.44
C CYS A 176 3.40 -11.87 -17.16
N PHE A 177 2.22 -11.33 -16.84
CA PHE A 177 1.04 -12.12 -16.49
C PHE A 177 -0.02 -12.20 -17.60
N GLY A 178 0.18 -11.47 -18.70
CA GLY A 178 -0.80 -11.32 -19.78
C GLY A 178 -1.99 -10.44 -19.42
N GLY A 179 -1.87 -9.64 -18.36
CA GLY A 179 -2.94 -8.80 -17.79
C GLY A 179 -3.04 -8.90 -16.27
N LEU A 180 -3.77 -7.96 -15.69
CA LEU A 180 -4.04 -7.89 -14.25
C LEU A 180 -5.24 -8.74 -13.87
N ARG A 181 -5.21 -9.26 -12.65
CA ARG A 181 -6.28 -10.09 -12.09
C ARG A 181 -6.78 -9.41 -10.85
N PHE A 182 -8.07 -9.10 -10.80
CA PHE A 182 -8.69 -8.42 -9.67
C PHE A 182 -9.72 -9.29 -8.97
N SER A 183 -9.80 -9.15 -7.66
CA SER A 183 -10.88 -9.68 -6.83
C SER A 183 -11.62 -8.53 -6.15
N VAL A 184 -12.95 -8.53 -6.28
CA VAL A 184 -13.86 -7.57 -5.65
C VAL A 184 -14.53 -8.28 -4.47
N GLY A 185 -14.17 -7.86 -3.27
CA GLY A 185 -14.50 -8.52 -2.00
C GLY A 185 -15.94 -8.35 -1.49
N TYR A 186 -16.23 -9.00 -0.36
CA TYR A 186 -17.47 -8.90 0.39
C TYR A 186 -17.49 -7.60 1.21
N HIS A 187 -18.17 -6.57 0.75
CA HIS A 187 -18.42 -5.38 1.57
C HIS A 187 -19.93 -5.11 1.64
N GLU A 188 -20.43 -4.97 2.87
CA GLU A 188 -21.85 -4.71 3.15
C GLU A 188 -22.27 -3.31 2.66
N GLU A 189 -21.34 -2.35 2.68
CA GLU A 189 -21.52 -0.99 2.19
C GLU A 189 -20.61 -0.73 0.98
N TYR A 190 -21.11 -0.90 -0.24
CA TYR A 190 -20.35 -0.53 -1.44
C TYR A 190 -20.20 1.00 -1.55
N ASP A 191 -19.03 1.52 -1.18
CA ASP A 191 -18.51 2.80 -1.64
C ASP A 191 -17.84 2.60 -3.02
N VAL A 192 -18.14 3.48 -3.99
CA VAL A 192 -17.50 3.52 -5.31
C VAL A 192 -15.96 3.55 -5.20
N LYS A 193 -15.43 4.05 -4.07
CA LYS A 193 -13.99 4.00 -3.77
C LYS A 193 -13.40 2.60 -3.78
N PHE A 194 -14.17 1.55 -3.47
CA PHE A 194 -13.69 0.16 -3.49
C PHE A 194 -13.43 -0.38 -4.89
N LEU A 195 -13.93 0.28 -5.92
CA LEU A 195 -13.67 -0.07 -7.33
C LEU A 195 -12.62 0.83 -7.96
N SER A 196 -12.06 1.80 -7.22
CA SER A 196 -11.13 2.79 -7.75
C SER A 196 -9.93 2.16 -8.46
N GLN A 197 -9.35 1.11 -7.87
CA GLN A 197 -8.23 0.37 -8.46
C GLN A 197 -8.66 -0.35 -9.75
N VAL A 198 -9.80 -1.05 -9.73
CA VAL A 198 -10.31 -1.79 -10.90
C VAL A 198 -10.62 -0.84 -12.06
N VAL A 199 -11.27 0.30 -11.78
CA VAL A 199 -11.54 1.38 -12.74
C VAL A 199 -10.24 1.94 -13.31
N GLN A 200 -9.29 2.28 -12.44
CA GLN A 200 -8.00 2.86 -12.81
C GLN A 200 -7.18 1.97 -13.75
N PHE A 201 -7.32 0.65 -13.63
CA PHE A 201 -6.56 -0.31 -14.43
C PHE A 201 -7.43 -1.11 -15.42
N SER A 202 -8.67 -0.68 -15.68
CA SER A 202 -9.67 -1.39 -16.50
C SER A 202 -9.11 -1.95 -17.81
N GLN A 203 -8.32 -1.17 -18.56
CA GLN A 203 -7.71 -1.58 -19.84
C GLN A 203 -6.70 -2.72 -19.71
N ASP A 204 -6.08 -2.85 -18.54
CA ASP A 204 -5.07 -3.87 -18.25
C ASP A 204 -5.68 -5.10 -17.54
N VAL A 205 -6.96 -5.06 -17.13
CA VAL A 205 -7.62 -6.17 -16.42
C VAL A 205 -7.95 -7.30 -17.38
N LYS A 206 -7.44 -8.49 -17.09
CA LYS A 206 -7.69 -9.74 -17.82
C LYS A 206 -8.70 -10.64 -17.12
N GLU A 207 -8.66 -10.71 -15.79
CA GLU A 207 -9.55 -11.57 -15.00
C GLU A 207 -10.18 -10.73 -13.88
N LEU A 208 -11.50 -10.83 -13.76
CA LEU A 208 -12.26 -10.17 -12.71
C LEU A 208 -13.05 -11.20 -11.92
N PHE A 209 -12.73 -11.32 -10.63
CA PHE A 209 -13.43 -12.18 -9.69
C PHE A 209 -14.32 -11.33 -8.79
N ILE A 210 -15.60 -11.66 -8.72
CA ILE A 210 -16.60 -10.95 -7.91
C ILE A 210 -17.11 -11.93 -6.87
N HIS A 211 -16.80 -11.68 -5.60
CA HIS A 211 -17.16 -12.59 -4.52
C HIS A 211 -18.69 -12.70 -4.32
N GLN A 212 -19.40 -11.58 -4.42
CA GLN A 212 -20.86 -11.52 -4.27
C GLN A 212 -21.45 -10.44 -5.16
N TYR A 213 -22.51 -10.76 -5.90
CA TYR A 213 -23.24 -9.81 -6.72
C TYR A 213 -24.71 -9.73 -6.26
N ASP A 214 -25.01 -8.62 -5.60
CA ASP A 214 -26.19 -8.42 -4.75
C ASP A 214 -27.50 -8.16 -5.51
N HIS A 215 -28.65 -8.39 -4.83
CA HIS A 215 -30.02 -8.46 -5.37
C HIS A 215 -30.53 -7.19 -6.06
N GLU A 216 -30.10 -6.00 -5.62
CA GLU A 216 -30.68 -4.72 -6.05
C GLU A 216 -29.72 -3.81 -6.85
N ARG A 217 -28.50 -4.27 -7.17
CA ARG A 217 -27.46 -3.35 -7.64
C ARG A 217 -27.07 -3.56 -9.10
N THR A 218 -27.06 -2.47 -9.87
CA THR A 218 -26.61 -2.43 -11.27
C THR A 218 -25.12 -2.16 -11.43
N TRP A 219 -24.38 -2.00 -10.32
CA TRP A 219 -23.01 -1.47 -10.31
C TRP A 219 -22.06 -2.23 -11.24
N LEU A 220 -22.22 -3.55 -11.41
CA LEU A 220 -21.36 -4.31 -12.31
C LEU A 220 -21.58 -3.89 -13.75
N GLY A 221 -22.83 -3.63 -14.13
CA GLY A 221 -23.13 -3.13 -15.46
C GLY A 221 -22.66 -1.73 -15.71
N ASP A 222 -22.74 -0.87 -14.70
CA ASP A 222 -22.20 0.49 -14.75
C ASP A 222 -20.67 0.43 -14.86
N LEU A 223 -20.02 -0.41 -14.04
CA LEU A 223 -18.57 -0.66 -14.09
C LEU A 223 -18.13 -1.11 -15.48
N LEU A 224 -18.75 -2.14 -16.05
CA LEU A 224 -18.34 -2.70 -17.34
C LEU A 224 -18.62 -1.74 -18.52
N ARG A 225 -19.66 -0.91 -18.43
CA ARG A 225 -20.08 0.00 -19.50
C ARG A 225 -19.32 1.32 -19.49
N ASP A 226 -19.06 1.86 -18.30
CA ASP A 226 -18.45 3.17 -18.14
C ASP A 226 -16.92 3.11 -18.20
N ASN A 227 -16.33 1.92 -18.31
CA ASN A 227 -14.89 1.71 -18.31
C ASN A 227 -14.46 0.78 -19.45
N ASP A 228 -13.23 0.94 -19.91
CA ASP A 228 -12.69 0.21 -21.06
C ASP A 228 -12.03 -1.10 -20.60
N PHE A 229 -12.80 -2.18 -20.57
CA PHE A 229 -12.33 -3.54 -20.24
C PHE A 229 -11.88 -4.33 -21.49
N CYS A 230 -11.21 -3.69 -22.44
CA CYS A 230 -10.78 -4.32 -23.70
C CYS A 230 -9.84 -5.53 -23.56
N SER A 231 -9.25 -5.75 -22.38
CA SER A 231 -8.41 -6.92 -22.09
C SER A 231 -9.12 -8.02 -21.29
N LEU A 232 -10.37 -7.79 -20.84
CA LEU A 232 -11.06 -8.70 -19.93
C LEU A 232 -11.47 -9.98 -20.67
N ARG A 233 -10.90 -11.10 -20.24
CA ARG A 233 -11.09 -12.43 -20.84
C ARG A 233 -11.90 -13.36 -19.94
N GLN A 234 -11.79 -13.19 -18.63
CA GLN A 234 -12.47 -14.04 -17.67
C GLN A 234 -13.24 -13.20 -16.66
N LEU A 235 -14.51 -13.56 -16.47
CA LEU A 235 -15.38 -13.02 -15.44
C LEU A 235 -15.89 -14.17 -14.58
N SER A 236 -15.66 -14.09 -13.28
CA SER A 236 -16.06 -15.13 -12.33
C SER A 236 -16.85 -14.51 -11.18
N MET A 237 -17.98 -15.12 -10.82
CA MET A 237 -18.86 -14.66 -9.75
C MET A 237 -19.13 -15.79 -8.76
N GLY A 238 -18.79 -15.57 -7.50
CA GLY A 238 -18.92 -16.58 -6.45
C GLY A 238 -20.31 -16.70 -5.84
N GLN A 239 -21.13 -15.65 -5.89
CA GLN A 239 -22.51 -15.68 -5.39
C GLN A 239 -23.37 -14.70 -6.21
N TYR A 240 -24.09 -15.21 -7.20
CA TYR A 240 -25.01 -14.42 -7.99
C TYR A 240 -26.40 -14.38 -7.33
N MET A 241 -26.76 -13.22 -6.78
CA MET A 241 -28.02 -12.98 -6.08
C MET A 241 -28.90 -11.94 -6.79
N ASN A 242 -28.47 -11.40 -7.94
CA ASN A 242 -29.19 -10.32 -8.64
C ASN A 242 -30.53 -10.79 -9.24
N ASP A 243 -31.61 -10.05 -9.00
CA ASP A 243 -32.93 -10.31 -9.58
C ASP A 243 -33.06 -9.78 -11.02
N ASN A 244 -32.25 -8.78 -11.39
CA ASN A 244 -32.29 -8.12 -12.68
C ASN A 244 -31.36 -8.78 -13.70
N VAL A 245 -31.78 -9.97 -14.12
CA VAL A 245 -31.03 -10.81 -15.06
C VAL A 245 -30.85 -10.13 -16.42
N ASP A 246 -31.87 -9.43 -16.92
CA ASP A 246 -31.80 -8.70 -18.19
C ASP A 246 -30.74 -7.60 -18.17
N HIS A 247 -30.62 -6.87 -17.06
CA HIS A 247 -29.57 -5.87 -16.88
C HIS A 247 -28.18 -6.51 -16.86
N PHE A 248 -28.03 -7.64 -16.16
CA PHE A 248 -26.76 -8.37 -16.14
C PHE A 248 -26.35 -8.82 -17.55
N VAL A 249 -27.25 -9.46 -18.30
CA VAL A 249 -26.98 -9.89 -19.68
C VAL A 249 -26.64 -8.70 -20.57
N SER A 250 -27.40 -7.61 -20.48
CA SER A 250 -27.12 -6.38 -21.24
C SER A 250 -25.73 -5.81 -20.93
N SER A 251 -25.28 -5.95 -19.69
CA SER A 251 -23.96 -5.50 -19.23
C SER A 251 -22.82 -6.30 -19.82
N LEU A 252 -23.01 -7.62 -20.03
CA LEU A 252 -22.04 -8.45 -20.73
C LEU A 252 -21.79 -7.97 -22.16
N GLY A 253 -22.77 -7.28 -22.76
CA GLY A 253 -22.62 -6.64 -24.07
C GLY A 253 -21.41 -5.71 -24.17
N ALA A 254 -21.03 -5.03 -23.08
CA ALA A 254 -19.88 -4.13 -23.04
C ALA A 254 -18.52 -4.86 -23.19
N ILE A 255 -18.47 -6.14 -22.81
CA ILE A 255 -17.26 -6.99 -22.87
C ILE A 255 -17.43 -8.20 -23.81
N SER A 256 -18.49 -8.18 -24.63
CA SER A 256 -18.91 -9.28 -25.49
C SER A 256 -17.83 -9.76 -26.47
N SER A 257 -16.98 -8.85 -26.94
CA SER A 257 -15.94 -9.13 -27.92
C SER A 257 -14.66 -9.72 -27.30
N THR A 258 -14.48 -9.62 -25.99
CA THR A 258 -13.22 -10.02 -25.32
C THR A 258 -13.41 -11.16 -24.34
N LEU A 259 -14.60 -11.30 -23.75
CA LEU A 259 -14.92 -12.33 -22.78
C LEU A 259 -14.92 -13.72 -23.43
N ILE A 260 -14.10 -14.62 -22.89
CA ILE A 260 -13.96 -16.02 -23.34
C ILE A 260 -14.38 -17.03 -22.27
N ASP A 261 -14.27 -16.67 -20.99
CA ASP A 261 -14.59 -17.55 -19.87
C ASP A 261 -15.53 -16.85 -18.90
N LEU A 262 -16.70 -17.46 -18.64
CA LEU A 262 -17.69 -16.97 -17.70
C LEU A 262 -18.02 -18.06 -16.69
N ASP A 263 -17.77 -17.78 -15.41
CA ASP A 263 -18.10 -18.67 -14.29
C ASP A 263 -19.04 -17.95 -13.32
N ILE A 264 -20.21 -18.50 -13.06
CA ILE A 264 -21.20 -17.90 -12.17
C ILE A 264 -21.77 -18.97 -11.26
N ASP A 265 -21.45 -18.91 -9.97
CA ASP A 265 -22.14 -19.70 -8.95
C ASP A 265 -23.50 -19.06 -8.68
N VAL A 266 -24.54 -19.73 -9.18
CA VAL A 266 -25.92 -19.26 -9.16
C VAL A 266 -26.61 -19.80 -7.91
N GLU A 267 -27.23 -18.90 -7.15
CA GLU A 267 -28.04 -19.27 -6.00
C GLU A 267 -29.23 -20.15 -6.40
N ILE A 268 -29.60 -21.08 -5.52
CA ILE A 268 -30.69 -22.05 -5.76
C ILE A 268 -31.99 -21.33 -6.07
N GLY A 269 -32.68 -21.80 -7.10
CA GLY A 269 -33.99 -21.27 -7.52
C GLY A 269 -33.90 -20.16 -8.56
N ARG A 270 -32.70 -19.69 -8.89
CA ARG A 270 -32.47 -18.74 -9.98
C ARG A 270 -32.13 -19.46 -11.28
N ILE A 271 -32.63 -18.93 -12.38
CA ILE A 271 -32.38 -19.42 -13.74
C ILE A 271 -31.81 -18.26 -14.55
N LEU A 272 -30.61 -18.44 -15.08
CA LEU A 272 -30.02 -17.51 -16.04
C LEU A 272 -30.45 -17.90 -17.47
N PRO A 273 -30.76 -16.93 -18.35
CA PRO A 273 -31.07 -17.17 -19.75
C PRO A 273 -29.77 -17.48 -20.51
N ILE A 274 -29.36 -18.75 -20.44
CA ILE A 274 -28.11 -19.25 -21.04
C ILE A 274 -28.05 -18.91 -22.53
N ASP A 275 -29.18 -19.05 -23.24
CA ASP A 275 -29.32 -18.71 -24.64
C ASP A 275 -28.99 -17.24 -24.92
N GLN A 276 -29.51 -16.32 -24.11
CA GLN A 276 -29.21 -14.90 -24.25
C GLN A 276 -27.75 -14.59 -23.93
N ILE A 277 -27.18 -15.19 -22.88
CA ILE A 277 -25.76 -15.01 -22.51
C ILE A 277 -24.84 -15.43 -23.67
N VAL A 278 -25.09 -16.59 -24.26
CA VAL A 278 -24.29 -17.10 -25.39
C VAL A 278 -24.46 -16.24 -26.64
N LEU A 279 -25.67 -15.73 -26.89
CA LEU A 279 -25.92 -14.78 -27.99
C LEU A 279 -25.21 -13.43 -27.77
N THR A 280 -25.18 -12.94 -26.53
CA THR A 280 -24.51 -11.68 -26.19
C THR A 280 -22.98 -11.80 -26.24
N CYS A 281 -22.42 -12.95 -25.88
CA CYS A 281 -20.97 -13.18 -25.82
C CYS A 281 -20.53 -14.21 -26.88
N PRO A 282 -20.40 -13.82 -28.16
CA PRO A 282 -20.13 -14.76 -29.25
C PRO A 282 -18.75 -15.43 -29.19
N ASN A 283 -17.81 -14.84 -28.43
CA ASN A 283 -16.45 -15.37 -28.25
C ASN A 283 -16.31 -16.28 -27.02
N LEU A 284 -17.42 -16.57 -26.31
CA LEU A 284 -17.39 -17.39 -25.11
C LEU A 284 -17.01 -18.84 -25.45
N VAL A 285 -15.93 -19.32 -24.84
CA VAL A 285 -15.39 -20.68 -24.97
C VAL A 285 -15.83 -21.55 -23.79
N SER A 286 -15.87 -20.98 -22.59
CA SER A 286 -16.27 -21.67 -21.37
C SER A 286 -17.41 -20.95 -20.67
N LEU A 287 -18.47 -21.68 -20.33
CA LEU A 287 -19.57 -21.23 -19.50
C LEU A 287 -19.80 -22.24 -18.38
N ASN A 288 -19.52 -21.83 -17.14
CA ASN A 288 -19.73 -22.64 -15.96
C ASN A 288 -20.81 -22.01 -15.09
N LEU A 289 -21.88 -22.76 -14.84
CA LEU A 289 -23.03 -22.32 -14.03
C LEU A 289 -23.32 -23.39 -12.97
N PRO A 290 -22.42 -23.61 -12.00
CA PRO A 290 -22.69 -24.57 -10.94
C PRO A 290 -23.91 -24.06 -10.16
N GLN A 291 -24.97 -24.86 -10.12
CA GLN A 291 -26.03 -24.65 -9.13
C GLN A 291 -25.45 -25.02 -7.78
N SER A 292 -25.42 -24.07 -6.84
CA SER A 292 -25.03 -24.32 -5.46
C SER A 292 -25.78 -25.55 -4.94
N ARG A 293 -25.07 -26.67 -4.80
CA ARG A 293 -25.65 -27.89 -4.23
C ARG A 293 -25.83 -27.64 -2.75
N VAL A 294 -27.05 -27.32 -2.32
CA VAL A 294 -27.44 -27.62 -0.94
C VAL A 294 -27.07 -29.08 -0.73
N ALA A 295 -26.27 -29.32 0.31
CA ALA A 295 -25.90 -30.64 0.76
C ALA A 295 -27.14 -31.40 1.25
N ASP A 296 -28.01 -31.81 0.32
CA ASP A 296 -28.90 -32.91 0.57
C ASP A 296 -28.02 -34.17 0.55
N ARG A 297 -27.57 -34.55 1.76
CA ARG A 297 -27.13 -35.90 2.09
C ARG A 297 -28.31 -36.86 1.91
N LYS A 298 -28.72 -37.10 0.67
CA LYS A 298 -29.29 -38.37 0.24
C LYS A 298 -28.59 -38.75 -1.05
N SER A 299 -27.57 -39.58 -0.87
CA SER A 299 -26.89 -40.27 -1.96
C SER A 299 -27.91 -41.03 -2.80
N THR A 300 -28.23 -40.53 -3.98
CA THR A 300 -28.77 -41.32 -5.08
C THR A 300 -27.62 -41.66 -6.01
N ARG A 301 -27.17 -42.91 -5.94
CA ARG A 301 -26.34 -43.52 -6.98
C ARG A 301 -27.15 -43.52 -8.28
N LEU A 302 -26.62 -42.92 -9.34
CA LEU A 302 -27.09 -43.18 -10.70
C LEU A 302 -26.33 -44.38 -11.26
N SER A 303 -27.09 -45.42 -11.62
CA SER A 303 -26.63 -46.60 -12.34
C SER A 303 -26.37 -46.23 -13.82
N PRO A 304 -25.35 -46.84 -14.48
CA PRO A 304 -25.02 -46.56 -15.87
C PRO A 304 -25.89 -47.39 -16.82
N HIS A 305 -27.18 -47.12 -16.87
CA HIS A 305 -28.08 -47.59 -17.93
C HIS A 305 -29.30 -46.69 -17.88
N ASP A 306 -29.27 -45.58 -18.62
CA ASP A 306 -30.43 -44.95 -19.26
C ASP A 306 -29.96 -43.63 -19.87
N ASN A 307 -29.73 -43.67 -21.19
CA ASN A 307 -29.93 -42.61 -22.18
C ASN A 307 -29.10 -42.90 -23.44
N MET A 308 -29.61 -43.79 -24.29
CA MET A 308 -29.48 -43.63 -25.74
C MET A 308 -30.79 -43.03 -26.24
N ALA A 309 -30.76 -41.79 -26.70
CA ALA A 309 -31.77 -41.26 -27.59
C ALA A 309 -31.04 -40.53 -28.74
N GLN A 310 -31.24 -41.06 -29.93
CA GLN A 310 -30.65 -40.66 -31.20
C GLN A 310 -31.31 -39.39 -31.73
N PHE A 311 -30.52 -38.53 -32.37
CA PHE A 311 -31.00 -37.48 -33.26
C PHE A 311 -31.39 -38.10 -34.60
N GLU A 312 -32.63 -37.93 -35.04
CA GLU A 312 -33.06 -38.17 -36.42
C GLU A 312 -33.32 -36.84 -37.13
N LYS A 313 -32.66 -36.67 -38.28
CA LYS A 313 -32.92 -35.61 -39.26
C LYS A 313 -34.23 -35.91 -40.00
N VAL A 314 -35.02 -34.88 -40.26
CA VAL A 314 -36.10 -34.94 -41.24
C VAL A 314 -35.77 -33.94 -42.35
N ASP A 315 -35.50 -34.47 -43.54
CA ASP A 315 -35.52 -33.74 -44.81
C ASP A 315 -36.91 -33.93 -45.45
N HIS A 316 -37.56 -32.83 -45.83
CA HIS A 316 -38.39 -32.68 -47.03
C HIS A 316 -38.42 -31.21 -47.44
#